data_AF-A0A1W9PE03-F1
#
_entry.id   AF-A0A1W9PE03-F1
#
_cell.length_a   1.000
_cell.length_b   1.000
_cell.length_c   1.000
_cell.angle_alpha   90.00
_cell.angle_beta   90.00
_cell.angle_gamma   90.00
#
_symmetry.space_group_name_H-M   'P 1'
#
loop_
_entity.id
_entity.type
_entity.pdbx_description
1 polymer ?
#
loop_
_entity_poly.entity_id
_entity_poly.type
_entity_poly.pdbx_seq_one_letter_code
_entity_poly.pdbx_strand_id
1 'polypeptide(L)'
;MMRRFLLHKNKRMVLCIFIFLMLFLPYFMSESSQCTFTISDNQYLKASFSASFECNTPKTKPGESVSLKITARGGNANITANYQGKSYPYTFNTPLGHQKVPIEELFVGSLYLNIGGSLRASIHVEGPVEVDKSSISWSTWGTQEVTLSVSSEAMDGDEIHIDITPSYIVTPSLFIEVMGREQSIWSDSYTLSKSHPMTITLVVGQGGSSLSLPEDILMYIVVAVVAIILLSIFFYARSRRKEVTVAEGYAPQTQQRDVFSLELPVHKARRDDIGKNIIRLDKKTREKLGVKKGDQVYVQGETQIITKVAPAHREDIGKRIVRMNKRLREKVGIPPSGRVTVRKVN
;
A
#
# COMPACT_ATOMS: atom_id res chain seq x y z
N MET A 1 -34.61 19.17 -14.03
CA MET A 1 -33.74 20.23 -13.45
C MET A 1 -32.78 19.74 -12.36
N MET A 2 -33.03 18.63 -11.65
CA MET A 2 -32.19 18.14 -10.53
C MET A 2 -30.84 17.48 -10.88
N ARG A 3 -30.59 17.07 -12.14
CA ARG A 3 -29.33 16.37 -12.51
C ARG A 3 -28.08 17.26 -12.52
N ARG A 4 -28.20 18.59 -12.63
CA ARG A 4 -27.05 19.52 -12.59
C ARG A 4 -26.61 19.89 -11.17
N PHE A 5 -27.45 19.72 -10.16
CA PHE A 5 -27.13 20.11 -8.78
C PHE A 5 -26.26 19.06 -8.06
N LEU A 6 -26.42 17.78 -8.39
CA LEU A 6 -25.71 16.66 -7.76
C LEU A 6 -24.27 16.47 -8.23
N LEU A 7 -23.94 16.81 -9.49
CA LEU A 7 -22.56 16.75 -9.98
C LEU A 7 -21.65 17.82 -9.36
N HIS A 8 -22.22 18.98 -9.00
CA HIS A 8 -21.45 20.13 -8.52
C HIS A 8 -21.00 19.97 -7.06
N LYS A 9 -21.80 19.28 -6.24
CA LYS A 9 -21.50 18.99 -4.82
C LYS A 9 -20.32 18.03 -4.66
N ASN A 10 -20.17 17.09 -5.61
CA ASN A 10 -19.10 16.09 -5.61
C ASN A 10 -17.73 16.69 -5.92
N LYS A 11 -17.66 17.67 -6.84
CA LYS A 11 -16.42 18.42 -7.10
C LYS A 11 -16.00 19.28 -5.91
N ARG A 12 -16.94 19.92 -5.21
CA ARG A 12 -16.63 20.76 -4.04
C ARG A 12 -16.12 19.94 -2.86
N MET A 13 -16.67 18.76 -2.60
CA MET A 13 -16.21 17.89 -1.52
C MET A 13 -14.81 17.32 -1.80
N VAL A 14 -14.56 16.83 -3.02
CA VAL A 14 -13.22 16.35 -3.42
C VAL A 14 -12.21 17.50 -3.41
N LEU A 15 -12.62 18.70 -3.86
CA LEU A 15 -11.80 19.90 -3.80
C LEU A 15 -11.50 20.32 -2.36
N CYS A 16 -12.46 20.24 -1.42
CA CYS A 16 -12.20 20.51 0.00
C CYS A 16 -11.28 19.47 0.63
N ILE A 17 -11.41 18.19 0.30
CA ILE A 17 -10.47 17.14 0.77
C ILE A 17 -9.08 17.40 0.19
N PHE A 18 -8.98 17.76 -1.09
CA PHE A 18 -7.70 18.06 -1.74
C PHE A 18 -7.05 19.33 -1.20
N ILE A 19 -7.82 20.39 -0.96
CA ILE A 19 -7.37 21.63 -0.32
C ILE A 19 -6.96 21.37 1.13
N PHE A 20 -7.72 20.58 1.88
CA PHE A 20 -7.36 20.17 3.25
C PHE A 20 -6.06 19.35 3.24
N LEU A 21 -5.93 18.37 2.33
CA LEU A 21 -4.72 17.59 2.19
C LEU A 21 -3.52 18.48 1.82
N MET A 22 -3.69 19.44 0.90
CA MET A 22 -2.62 20.38 0.50
C MET A 22 -2.26 21.41 1.58
N LEU A 23 -3.22 21.86 2.39
CA LEU A 23 -2.98 22.81 3.48
C LEU A 23 -2.31 22.14 4.69
N PHE A 24 -2.57 20.85 4.92
CA PHE A 24 -2.00 20.09 6.04
C PHE A 24 -0.76 19.26 5.67
N LEU A 25 -0.54 18.92 4.38
CA LEU A 25 0.69 18.27 3.93
C LEU A 25 1.98 18.99 4.42
N PRO A 26 2.10 20.33 4.33
CA PRO A 26 3.33 21.01 4.75
C PRO A 26 3.55 20.97 6.26
N TYR A 27 2.52 20.74 7.08
CA TYR A 27 2.66 20.59 8.54
C TYR A 27 3.25 19.23 8.95
N PHE A 28 3.24 18.25 8.05
CA PHE A 28 3.80 16.92 8.26
C PHE A 28 5.08 16.68 7.43
N MET A 29 5.67 17.71 6.85
CA MET A 29 6.93 17.58 6.10
C MET A 29 8.08 17.38 7.10
N SER A 30 8.25 16.14 7.56
CA SER A 30 9.53 15.67 8.08
C SER A 30 10.47 15.46 6.90
N GLU A 31 11.68 16.01 6.96
CA GLU A 31 12.68 15.64 5.99
C GLU A 31 13.06 14.17 6.20
N SER A 32 13.14 13.40 5.11
CA SER A 32 13.49 11.98 5.18
C SER A 32 14.60 11.62 4.21
N SER A 33 15.54 10.79 4.67
CA SER A 33 16.69 10.35 3.89
C SER A 33 16.84 8.84 3.98
N GLN A 34 16.82 8.16 2.83
CA GLN A 34 17.11 6.73 2.73
C GLN A 34 18.62 6.52 2.57
N CYS A 35 19.14 5.54 3.30
CA CYS A 35 20.56 5.21 3.34
C CYS A 35 20.73 3.71 3.10
N THR A 36 21.73 3.36 2.30
CA THR A 36 22.17 1.97 2.12
C THR A 36 23.66 1.90 2.37
N PHE A 37 24.09 0.94 3.18
CA PHE A 37 25.48 0.70 3.56
C PHE A 37 25.88 -0.69 3.08
N THR A 38 27.08 -0.85 2.55
CA THR A 38 27.51 -2.12 1.94
C THR A 38 28.90 -2.55 2.38
N ILE A 39 29.06 -3.86 2.56
CA ILE A 39 30.34 -4.56 2.72
C ILE A 39 30.45 -5.51 1.52
N SER A 40 31.33 -5.23 0.58
CA SER A 40 31.57 -6.07 -0.61
C SER A 40 32.93 -6.75 -0.61
N ASP A 41 33.89 -6.18 0.10
CA ASP A 41 35.33 -6.46 -0.09
C ASP A 41 35.87 -7.42 0.99
N ASN A 42 35.04 -8.36 1.45
CA ASN A 42 35.45 -9.37 2.42
C ASN A 42 35.11 -10.79 1.94
N GLN A 43 36.06 -11.71 2.10
CA GLN A 43 35.92 -13.09 1.63
C GLN A 43 34.92 -13.91 2.47
N TYR A 44 34.74 -13.59 3.75
CA TYR A 44 33.86 -14.28 4.70
C TYR A 44 32.47 -13.64 4.80
N LEU A 45 32.33 -12.36 4.44
CA LEU A 45 31.07 -11.63 4.60
C LEU A 45 30.81 -10.67 3.44
N LYS A 46 29.61 -10.75 2.87
CA LYS A 46 29.03 -9.67 2.08
C LYS A 46 27.77 -9.19 2.78
N ALA A 47 27.57 -7.89 2.86
CA ALA A 47 26.38 -7.36 3.52
C ALA A 47 25.88 -6.07 2.89
N SER A 48 24.58 -5.84 2.97
CA SER A 48 23.91 -4.59 2.62
C SER A 48 22.87 -4.27 3.69
N PHE A 49 22.88 -3.04 4.20
CA PHE A 49 21.99 -2.57 5.26
C PHE A 49 21.24 -1.34 4.77
N SER A 50 19.92 -1.39 4.73
CA SER A 50 19.08 -0.24 4.41
C SER A 50 18.46 0.33 5.68
N ALA A 51 18.42 1.65 5.78
CA ALA A 51 17.74 2.37 6.85
C ALA A 51 17.21 3.71 6.32
N SER A 52 16.24 4.31 7.00
CA SER A 52 15.82 5.68 6.72
C SER A 52 15.79 6.52 7.97
N PHE A 53 16.20 7.76 7.82
CA PHE A 53 16.11 8.79 8.85
C PHE A 53 14.98 9.74 8.51
N GLU A 54 14.30 10.21 9.54
CA GLU A 54 13.24 11.19 9.47
C GLU A 54 13.49 12.20 10.59
N CYS A 55 13.50 13.50 10.28
CA CYS A 55 13.74 14.55 11.26
C CYS A 55 12.61 15.57 11.25
N ASN A 56 12.24 16.09 12.42
CA ASN A 56 11.35 17.23 12.51
C ASN A 56 12.09 18.54 12.21
N THR A 57 11.35 19.58 11.84
CA THR A 57 11.86 20.95 11.68
C THR A 57 11.23 21.84 12.75
N PRO A 58 11.79 21.87 13.97
CA PRO A 58 11.22 22.66 15.04
C PRO A 58 11.29 24.17 14.74
N LYS A 59 10.29 24.92 15.20
CA LYS A 59 10.36 26.39 15.22
C LYS A 59 11.23 26.82 16.38
N THR A 60 12.02 27.87 16.18
CA THR A 60 12.97 28.37 17.19
C THR A 60 12.78 29.86 17.46
N LYS A 61 13.10 30.27 18.68
CA LYS A 61 13.22 31.67 19.10
C LYS A 61 14.56 31.91 19.78
N PRO A 62 15.05 33.17 19.82
CA PRO A 62 16.24 33.51 20.58
C PRO A 62 16.11 33.09 22.04
N GLY A 63 17.15 32.42 22.57
CA GLY A 63 17.19 31.95 23.97
C GLY A 63 16.31 30.75 24.30
N GLU A 64 15.65 30.12 23.31
CA GLU A 64 14.78 28.95 23.52
C GLU A 64 15.56 27.65 23.33
N SER A 65 15.27 26.65 24.17
CA SER A 65 15.71 25.26 23.95
C SER A 65 14.60 24.47 23.26
N VAL A 66 14.92 23.81 22.15
CA VAL A 66 13.94 23.09 21.33
C VAL A 66 14.42 21.66 21.05
N SER A 67 13.48 20.71 20.97
CA SER A 67 13.77 19.29 20.73
C SER A 67 13.80 18.97 19.24
N LEU A 68 14.98 18.57 18.75
CA LEU A 68 15.19 17.95 17.45
C LEU A 68 14.97 16.44 17.58
N LYS A 69 13.84 15.97 17.07
CA LYS A 69 13.42 14.57 17.06
C LYS A 69 13.94 13.90 15.80
N ILE A 70 14.89 13.00 15.97
CA ILE A 70 15.46 12.20 14.88
C ILE A 70 14.92 10.77 15.02
N THR A 71 14.20 10.32 14.00
CA THR A 71 13.57 9.00 13.94
C THR A 71 14.33 8.12 12.97
N ALA A 72 14.85 7.00 13.48
CA ALA A 72 15.43 5.94 12.67
C ALA A 72 14.37 4.87 12.41
N ARG A 73 14.11 4.57 11.12
CA ARG A 73 13.26 3.46 10.72
C ARG A 73 14.09 2.35 10.09
N GLY A 74 13.73 1.12 10.45
CA GLY A 74 14.35 -0.09 9.93
C GLY A 74 14.05 -0.33 8.46
N GLY A 75 15.02 -0.92 7.78
CA GLY A 75 14.91 -1.50 6.45
C GLY A 75 15.48 -2.91 6.44
N ASN A 76 15.75 -3.44 5.25
CA ASN A 76 16.31 -4.78 5.11
C ASN A 76 17.82 -4.77 5.31
N ALA A 77 18.32 -5.74 6.07
CA ALA A 77 19.72 -6.14 6.09
C ALA A 77 19.85 -7.48 5.34
N ASN A 78 20.60 -7.49 4.25
CA ASN A 78 20.93 -8.71 3.50
C ASN A 78 22.38 -9.07 3.77
N ILE A 79 22.61 -10.23 4.35
CA ILE A 79 23.92 -10.67 4.82
C ILE A 79 24.21 -12.02 4.18
N THR A 80 25.40 -12.21 3.64
CA THR A 80 25.87 -13.47 3.08
C THR A 80 27.17 -13.83 3.76
N ALA A 81 27.12 -14.84 4.63
CA ALA A 81 28.31 -15.44 5.19
C ALA A 81 28.90 -16.42 4.18
N ASN A 82 30.22 -16.45 4.03
CA ASN A 82 30.93 -17.39 3.16
C ASN A 82 31.90 -18.21 3.99
N TYR A 83 31.86 -19.52 3.81
CA TYR A 83 32.79 -20.43 4.47
C TYR A 83 33.10 -21.60 3.55
N GLN A 84 34.39 -21.89 3.35
CA GLN A 84 34.89 -22.99 2.51
C GLN A 84 34.23 -23.08 1.11
N GLY A 85 34.00 -21.93 0.47
CA GLY A 85 33.39 -21.87 -0.87
C GLY A 85 31.87 -22.01 -0.92
N LYS A 86 31.19 -22.20 0.22
CA LYS A 86 29.74 -22.14 0.35
C LYS A 86 29.30 -20.75 0.82
N SER A 87 28.13 -20.31 0.36
CA SER A 87 27.51 -19.03 0.73
C SER A 87 26.17 -19.26 1.42
N TYR A 88 25.95 -18.54 2.51
CA TYR A 88 24.79 -18.66 3.38
C TYR A 88 24.12 -17.28 3.51
N PRO A 89 23.03 -17.04 2.77
CA PRO A 89 22.31 -15.77 2.80
C PRO A 89 21.32 -15.72 3.98
N TYR A 90 21.23 -14.55 4.58
CA TYR A 90 20.31 -14.21 5.68
C TYR A 90 19.72 -12.83 5.45
N THR A 91 18.48 -12.66 5.89
CA THR A 91 17.79 -11.37 5.87
C THR A 91 17.30 -11.04 7.27
N PHE A 92 17.56 -9.81 7.69
CA PHE A 92 17.13 -9.27 8.98
C PHE A 92 16.52 -7.88 8.79
N ASN A 93 15.94 -7.34 9.86
CA ASN A 93 15.54 -5.93 9.93
C ASN A 93 16.66 -5.12 10.58
N THR A 94 16.97 -3.96 10.02
CA THR A 94 17.84 -2.98 10.68
C THR A 94 17.06 -2.16 11.72
N PRO A 95 17.74 -1.58 12.72
CA PRO A 95 19.10 -1.92 13.16
C PRO A 95 19.15 -3.35 13.71
N LEU A 96 20.27 -4.03 13.51
CA LEU A 96 20.39 -5.47 13.80
C LEU A 96 20.39 -5.83 15.29
N GLY A 97 20.87 -4.92 16.15
CA GLY A 97 21.21 -5.27 17.53
C GLY A 97 22.34 -6.29 17.57
N HIS A 98 22.19 -7.37 18.33
CA HIS A 98 23.08 -8.54 18.31
C HIS A 98 22.30 -9.78 17.87
N GLN A 99 22.86 -10.53 16.91
CA GLN A 99 22.29 -11.77 16.40
C GLN A 99 23.35 -12.88 16.42
N LYS A 100 22.96 -14.09 16.86
CA LYS A 100 23.73 -15.34 16.72
C LYS A 100 23.01 -16.20 15.68
N VAL A 101 23.67 -16.45 14.56
CA VAL A 101 23.07 -17.05 13.36
C VAL A 101 23.74 -18.39 13.09
N PRO A 102 23.08 -19.53 13.30
CA PRO A 102 23.64 -20.83 12.96
C PRO A 102 23.83 -20.95 11.44
N ILE A 103 24.97 -21.48 11.00
CA ILE A 103 25.33 -21.63 9.58
C ILE A 103 25.24 -23.09 9.14
N GLU A 104 26.04 -23.96 9.77
CA GLU A 104 26.11 -25.38 9.39
C GLU A 104 26.55 -26.21 10.60
N GLU A 105 25.95 -27.40 10.75
CA GLU A 105 26.44 -28.42 11.67
C GLU A 105 27.52 -29.24 10.96
N LEU A 106 28.75 -29.18 11.46
CA LEU A 106 29.90 -29.91 10.95
C LEU A 106 30.14 -31.16 11.81
N PHE A 107 30.87 -32.13 11.26
CA PHE A 107 31.21 -33.36 11.99
C PHE A 107 31.94 -33.11 13.32
N VAL A 108 32.73 -32.03 13.38
CA VAL A 108 33.54 -31.66 14.54
C VAL A 108 32.91 -30.57 15.41
N GLY A 109 31.78 -29.98 15.01
CA GLY A 109 31.20 -28.84 15.75
C GLY A 109 30.19 -28.00 14.95
N SER A 110 29.68 -26.93 15.54
CA SER A 110 28.65 -26.08 14.93
C SER A 110 29.24 -24.74 14.46
N LEU A 111 29.05 -24.39 13.19
CA LEU A 111 29.47 -23.11 12.62
C LEU A 111 28.36 -22.07 12.80
N TYR A 112 28.69 -20.87 13.30
CA TYR A 112 27.72 -19.79 13.42
C TYR A 112 28.37 -18.41 13.21
N LEU A 113 27.54 -17.44 12.80
CA LEU A 113 27.90 -16.02 12.67
C LEU A 113 27.30 -15.25 13.85
N ASN A 114 28.15 -14.62 14.64
CA ASN A 114 27.75 -13.53 15.53
C ASN A 114 27.80 -12.23 14.74
N ILE A 115 26.74 -11.45 14.72
CA ILE A 115 26.73 -10.15 14.05
C ILE A 115 26.04 -9.10 14.91
N GLY A 116 26.79 -8.07 15.25
CA GLY A 116 26.28 -6.85 15.86
C GLY A 116 26.06 -5.77 14.80
N GLY A 117 25.05 -4.92 14.98
CA GLY A 117 24.84 -3.77 14.13
C GLY A 117 24.07 -2.64 14.80
N SER A 118 24.60 -1.43 14.74
CA SER A 118 23.94 -0.22 15.22
C SER A 118 23.98 0.87 14.15
N LEU A 119 22.89 1.62 14.07
CA LEU A 119 22.80 2.81 13.24
C LEU A 119 23.24 4.00 14.08
N ARG A 120 24.05 4.90 13.52
CA ARG A 120 24.54 6.11 14.21
C ARG A 120 24.30 7.34 13.34
N ALA A 121 23.91 8.43 13.96
CA ALA A 121 23.86 9.75 13.33
C ALA A 121 24.81 10.69 14.07
N SER A 122 25.77 11.24 13.34
CA SER A 122 26.61 12.34 13.83
C SER A 122 25.94 13.66 13.46
N ILE A 123 25.88 14.58 14.41
CA ILE A 123 25.16 15.84 14.29
C ILE A 123 26.19 16.96 14.37
N HIS A 124 26.24 17.76 13.32
CA HIS A 124 27.02 18.98 13.26
C HIS A 124 26.06 20.16 13.12
N VAL A 125 26.31 21.23 13.86
CA VAL A 125 25.47 22.42 13.86
C VAL A 125 26.35 23.63 13.56
N GLU A 126 25.85 24.49 12.68
CA GLU A 126 26.44 25.80 12.34
C GLU A 126 25.40 26.89 12.59
N GLY A 127 25.82 28.01 13.18
CA GLY A 127 24.95 29.13 13.55
C GLY A 127 24.88 29.36 15.06
N PRO A 128 23.98 30.25 15.53
CA PRO A 128 23.88 30.65 16.94
C PRO A 128 23.12 29.62 17.79
N VAL A 129 23.56 28.35 17.74
CA VAL A 129 22.93 27.24 18.45
C VAL A 129 23.98 26.31 19.06
N GLU A 130 23.68 25.78 20.25
CA GLU A 130 24.43 24.69 20.85
C GLU A 130 23.59 23.41 20.88
N VAL A 131 24.27 22.27 20.83
CA VAL A 131 23.63 20.95 20.84
C VAL A 131 24.09 20.14 22.04
N ASP A 132 23.14 19.50 22.75
CA ASP A 132 23.46 18.68 23.93
C ASP A 132 24.22 17.39 23.56
N LYS A 133 23.98 16.84 22.38
CA LYS A 133 24.57 15.60 21.87
C LYS A 133 25.06 15.76 20.44
N SER A 134 26.35 15.57 20.22
CA SER A 134 26.97 15.57 18.88
C SER A 134 26.77 14.26 18.11
N SER A 135 26.24 13.21 18.75
CA SER A 135 25.84 11.99 18.05
C SER A 135 24.82 11.16 18.85
N ILE A 136 24.01 10.41 18.12
CA ILE A 136 23.01 9.48 18.67
C ILE A 136 23.08 8.14 17.92
N SER A 137 22.63 7.05 18.56
CA SER A 137 22.73 5.71 17.97
C SER A 137 21.57 4.79 18.36
N TRP A 138 21.19 3.90 17.43
CA TRP A 138 20.07 3.00 17.54
C TRP A 138 20.51 1.55 17.37
N SER A 139 20.26 0.73 18.38
CA SER A 139 20.28 -0.74 18.29
C SER A 139 18.92 -1.32 17.93
N THR A 140 17.86 -0.51 18.03
CA THR A 140 16.47 -0.82 17.63
C THR A 140 15.83 0.42 17.01
N TRP A 141 14.83 0.24 16.16
CA TRP A 141 14.11 1.34 15.51
C TRP A 141 13.38 2.21 16.54
N GLY A 142 13.34 3.52 16.30
CA GLY A 142 12.73 4.47 17.22
C GLY A 142 13.20 5.91 17.06
N THR A 143 12.61 6.78 17.86
CA THR A 143 12.93 8.22 17.90
C THR A 143 13.85 8.53 19.05
N GLN A 144 14.85 9.38 18.79
CA GLN A 144 15.69 9.98 19.81
C GLN A 144 15.64 11.49 19.71
N GLU A 145 15.79 12.14 20.86
CA GLU A 145 15.70 13.58 20.98
C GLU A 145 17.08 14.17 21.30
N VAL A 146 17.35 15.28 20.63
CA VAL A 146 18.54 16.10 20.78
C VAL A 146 18.08 17.52 21.07
N THR A 147 18.63 18.11 22.11
CA THR A 147 18.24 19.45 22.56
C THR A 147 19.10 20.47 21.85
N LEU A 148 18.45 21.39 21.13
CA LEU A 148 19.05 22.56 20.51
C LEU A 148 18.82 23.76 21.42
N SER A 149 19.89 24.37 21.91
CA SER A 149 19.83 25.59 22.73
C SER A 149 20.22 26.79 21.88
N VAL A 150 19.23 27.57 21.46
CA VAL A 150 19.47 28.76 20.64
C VAL A 150 20.00 29.88 21.52
N SER A 151 21.06 30.55 21.08
CA SER A 151 21.65 31.67 21.81
C SER A 151 20.60 32.76 22.08
N SER A 152 20.64 33.36 23.26
CA SER A 152 19.86 34.57 23.57
C SER A 152 20.28 35.79 22.75
N GLU A 153 21.46 35.74 22.14
CA GLU A 153 22.02 36.79 21.27
C GLU A 153 21.60 36.62 19.80
N ALA A 154 20.92 35.52 19.45
CA ALA A 154 20.45 35.27 18.09
C ALA A 154 19.41 36.32 17.66
N MET A 155 19.44 36.71 16.39
CA MET A 155 18.50 37.64 15.80
C MET A 155 17.41 36.92 15.00
N ASP A 156 16.22 37.53 14.91
CA ASP A 156 15.18 37.06 14.01
C ASP A 156 15.68 37.06 12.56
N GLY A 157 15.62 35.90 11.90
CA GLY A 157 16.15 35.69 10.56
C GLY A 157 17.50 34.98 10.50
N ASP A 158 18.19 34.75 11.63
CA ASP A 158 19.43 33.97 11.65
C ASP A 158 19.17 32.53 11.17
N GLU A 159 20.06 32.02 10.32
CA GLU A 159 20.00 30.65 9.83
C GLU A 159 20.86 29.73 10.71
N ILE A 160 20.28 28.58 11.05
CA ILE A 160 20.94 27.48 11.74
C ILE A 160 20.97 26.30 10.77
N HIS A 161 22.16 25.84 10.41
CA HIS A 161 22.35 24.67 9.57
C HIS A 161 22.70 23.47 10.43
N ILE A 162 21.97 22.37 10.24
CA ILE A 162 22.14 21.13 10.99
C ILE A 162 22.45 20.02 10.00
N ASP A 163 23.68 19.53 10.03
CA ASP A 163 24.15 18.42 9.22
C ASP A 163 24.10 17.12 10.01
N ILE A 164 23.23 16.21 9.56
CA ILE A 164 23.07 14.87 10.11
C ILE A 164 23.78 13.89 9.19
N THR A 165 24.91 13.35 9.63
CA THR A 165 25.70 12.38 8.87
C THR A 165 25.41 10.96 9.36
N PRO A 166 24.73 10.12 8.55
CA PRO A 166 24.41 8.76 8.94
C PRO A 166 25.59 7.81 8.72
N SER A 167 25.80 6.92 9.68
CA SER A 167 26.76 5.82 9.61
C SER A 167 26.17 4.55 10.21
N TYR A 168 26.68 3.40 9.79
CA TYR A 168 26.28 2.10 10.29
C TYR A 168 27.51 1.37 10.82
N ILE A 169 27.48 0.96 12.08
CA ILE A 169 28.54 0.20 12.72
C ILE A 169 28.13 -1.26 12.70
N VAL A 170 28.99 -2.14 12.18
CA VAL A 170 28.75 -3.59 12.12
C VAL A 170 29.93 -4.33 12.72
N THR A 171 29.66 -5.29 13.60
CA THR A 171 30.68 -6.15 14.22
C THR A 171 30.39 -7.63 13.94
N PRO A 172 30.76 -8.11 12.74
CA PRO A 172 30.60 -9.51 12.38
C PRO A 172 31.77 -10.38 12.88
N SER A 173 31.45 -11.57 13.34
CA SER A 173 32.41 -12.58 13.78
C SER A 173 31.92 -13.99 13.47
N LEU A 174 32.73 -14.76 12.75
CA LEU A 174 32.49 -16.17 12.42
C LEU A 174 33.17 -17.06 13.45
N PHE A 175 32.42 -18.01 14.01
CA PHE A 175 32.90 -18.93 15.03
C PHE A 175 32.54 -20.37 14.70
N ILE A 176 33.34 -21.29 15.23
CA ILE A 176 33.02 -22.71 15.30
C ILE A 176 33.00 -23.16 16.76
N GLU A 177 31.96 -23.86 17.18
CA GLU A 177 31.86 -24.47 18.49
C GLU A 177 32.25 -25.95 18.41
N VAL A 178 33.39 -26.32 18.99
CA VAL A 178 33.90 -27.70 19.00
C VAL A 178 33.92 -28.19 20.44
N MET A 179 33.19 -29.27 20.73
CA MET A 179 33.11 -29.87 22.08
C MET A 179 32.77 -28.85 23.18
N GLY A 180 31.85 -27.92 22.91
CA GLY A 180 31.42 -26.88 23.84
C GLY A 180 32.42 -25.73 24.04
N ARG A 181 33.43 -25.61 23.17
CA ARG A 181 34.37 -24.49 23.16
C ARG A 181 34.21 -23.68 21.87
N GLU A 182 33.93 -22.39 22.02
CA GLU A 182 33.84 -21.46 20.90
C GLU A 182 35.25 -21.05 20.43
N GLN A 183 35.54 -21.21 19.14
CA GLN A 183 36.78 -20.77 18.50
C GLN A 183 36.47 -19.77 17.38
N SER A 184 37.09 -18.59 17.42
CA SER A 184 36.94 -17.57 16.38
C SER A 184 37.69 -17.98 15.11
N ILE A 185 37.00 -17.94 13.99
CA ILE A 185 37.57 -18.12 12.64
C ILE A 185 37.95 -16.75 12.07
N TRP A 186 37.06 -15.78 12.22
CA TRP A 186 37.23 -14.43 11.71
C TRP A 186 36.38 -13.46 12.52
N SER A 187 36.88 -12.24 12.73
CA SER A 187 36.15 -11.15 13.38
C SER A 187 36.64 -9.83 12.86
N ASP A 188 35.73 -8.87 12.69
CA ASP A 188 36.07 -7.54 12.17
C ASP A 188 35.08 -6.48 12.70
N SER A 189 35.36 -5.20 12.43
CA SER A 189 34.51 -4.08 12.77
C SER A 189 34.49 -3.06 11.63
N TYR A 190 33.30 -2.81 11.09
CA TYR A 190 33.09 -1.89 9.98
C TYR A 190 32.34 -0.65 10.47
N THR A 191 32.84 0.53 10.10
CA THR A 191 32.09 1.79 10.20
C THR A 191 31.78 2.27 8.79
N LEU A 192 30.54 2.10 8.36
CA LEU A 192 30.08 2.40 7.01
C LEU A 192 29.39 3.76 7.03
N SER A 193 29.98 4.78 6.41
CA SER A 193 29.39 6.12 6.32
C SER A 193 28.78 6.38 4.95
N LYS A 194 27.73 7.21 4.91
CA LYS A 194 27.22 7.77 3.64
C LYS A 194 28.05 9.00 3.28
N SER A 195 28.22 9.26 1.98
CA SER A 195 29.04 10.36 1.47
C SER A 195 28.41 11.76 1.59
N HIS A 196 27.09 11.85 1.84
CA HIS A 196 26.38 13.12 1.91
C HIS A 196 25.56 13.21 3.19
N PRO A 197 25.75 14.28 3.99
CA PRO A 197 24.90 14.56 5.14
C PRO A 197 23.47 14.91 4.68
N MET A 198 22.53 14.76 5.59
CA MET A 198 21.21 15.35 5.50
C MET A 198 21.28 16.71 6.20
N THR A 199 21.10 17.80 5.45
CA THR A 199 21.19 19.17 5.97
C THR A 199 19.79 19.73 6.19
N ILE A 200 19.53 20.20 7.41
CA ILE A 200 18.28 20.87 7.80
C ILE A 200 18.61 22.33 8.09
N THR A 201 17.84 23.25 7.52
CA THR A 201 17.97 24.68 7.81
C THR A 201 16.80 25.15 8.68
N LEU A 202 17.10 25.68 9.86
CA LEU A 202 16.14 26.34 10.73
C LEU A 202 16.37 27.85 10.67
N VAL A 203 15.29 28.64 10.76
CA VAL A 203 15.36 30.10 10.78
C VAL A 203 14.84 30.59 12.12
N VAL A 204 15.68 31.32 12.86
CA VAL A 204 15.36 31.90 14.17
C VAL A 204 14.27 32.95 14.02
N GLY A 205 13.28 32.96 14.92
CA GLY A 205 12.24 34.00 14.93
C GLY A 205 11.00 33.69 14.10
N GLN A 206 10.89 32.50 13.48
CA GLN A 206 9.66 32.03 12.80
C GLN A 206 8.53 31.64 13.78
N GLY A 207 8.45 32.30 14.93
CA GLY A 207 7.36 32.30 15.88
C GLY A 207 6.25 33.29 15.50
N GLY A 208 5.93 33.44 14.22
CA GLY A 208 4.67 34.07 13.82
C GLY A 208 3.51 33.28 14.41
N SER A 209 2.49 33.98 14.92
CA SER A 209 1.30 33.47 15.62
C SER A 209 0.45 32.51 14.78
N SER A 210 1.01 31.39 14.33
CA SER A 210 0.20 30.25 13.97
C SER A 210 -0.31 29.67 15.27
N LEU A 211 -1.63 29.59 15.42
CA LEU A 211 -2.30 28.77 16.43
C LEU A 211 -1.74 27.34 16.29
N SER A 212 -0.60 27.05 16.91
CA SER A 212 0.01 25.73 16.90
C SER A 212 -0.80 24.94 17.91
N LEU A 213 -1.84 24.30 17.41
CA LEU A 213 -2.54 23.29 18.19
C LEU A 213 -1.48 22.25 18.57
N PRO A 214 -1.37 21.88 19.86
CA PRO A 214 -0.55 20.76 20.31
C PRO A 214 -0.68 19.55 19.35
N GLU A 215 0.44 18.87 19.06
CA GLU A 215 0.51 17.82 18.02
C GLU A 215 -0.56 16.72 18.21
N ASP A 216 -0.94 16.47 19.47
CA ASP A 216 -2.04 15.60 19.87
C ASP A 216 -3.42 16.13 19.41
N ILE A 217 -3.69 17.42 19.57
CA ILE A 217 -4.94 18.04 19.11
C ILE A 217 -5.04 18.03 17.58
N LEU A 218 -3.93 18.24 16.87
CA LEU A 218 -3.88 18.15 15.41
C LEU A 218 -4.26 16.74 14.94
N MET A 219 -3.72 15.71 15.58
CA MET A 219 -4.05 14.31 15.31
C MET A 219 -5.53 14.02 15.58
N TYR A 220 -6.09 14.48 16.70
CA TYR A 220 -7.53 14.34 17.00
C TYR A 220 -8.42 15.03 15.96
N ILE A 221 -8.02 16.21 15.46
CA ILE A 221 -8.77 16.91 14.40
C ILE A 221 -8.72 16.10 13.09
N VAL A 222 -7.56 15.58 12.71
CA VAL A 222 -7.42 14.75 11.50
C VAL A 222 -8.28 13.49 11.62
N VAL A 223 -8.23 12.79 12.76
CA VAL A 223 -9.06 11.60 13.02
C VAL A 223 -10.54 11.95 12.98
N ALA A 224 -10.96 13.06 13.59
CA ALA A 224 -12.34 13.53 13.55
C ALA A 224 -12.80 13.85 12.12
N VAL A 225 -11.97 14.51 11.32
CA VAL A 225 -12.25 14.80 9.90
C VAL A 225 -12.36 13.51 9.10
N VAL A 226 -11.44 12.57 9.27
CA VAL A 226 -11.50 11.25 8.61
C VAL A 226 -12.76 10.50 9.02
N ALA A 227 -13.11 10.50 10.30
CA ALA A 227 -14.34 9.88 10.80
C ALA A 227 -15.59 10.54 10.20
N ILE A 228 -15.63 11.86 10.10
CA ILE A 228 -16.73 12.60 9.44
C ILE A 228 -16.81 12.23 7.96
N ILE A 229 -15.67 12.10 7.27
CA ILE A 229 -15.63 11.68 5.86
C ILE A 229 -16.16 10.25 5.73
N LEU A 230 -15.68 9.30 6.54
CA LEU A 230 -16.15 7.92 6.54
C LEU A 230 -17.64 7.82 6.88
N LEU A 231 -18.11 8.60 7.87
CA LEU A 231 -19.53 8.72 8.19
C LEU A 231 -20.31 9.28 7.01
N SER A 232 -19.80 10.31 6.33
CA SER A 232 -20.46 10.89 5.16
C SER A 232 -20.57 9.89 4.01
N ILE A 233 -19.53 9.06 3.79
CA ILE A 233 -19.52 7.97 2.81
C ILE A 233 -20.51 6.88 3.23
N PHE A 234 -20.52 6.51 4.51
CA PHE A 234 -21.44 5.52 5.07
C PHE A 234 -22.90 5.98 4.95
N PHE A 235 -23.21 7.22 5.31
CA PHE A 235 -24.53 7.82 5.17
C PHE A 235 -24.92 7.99 3.71
N TYR A 236 -23.98 8.34 2.82
CA TYR A 236 -24.22 8.38 1.38
C TYR A 236 -24.54 6.98 0.82
N ALA A 237 -23.79 5.95 1.21
CA ALA A 237 -24.05 4.56 0.85
C ALA A 237 -25.39 4.06 1.42
N ARG A 238 -25.73 4.45 2.67
CA ARG A 238 -27.02 4.15 3.29
C ARG A 238 -28.18 4.89 2.63
N SER A 239 -27.99 6.13 2.19
CA SER A 239 -28.99 6.89 1.43
C SER A 239 -29.25 6.26 0.07
N ARG A 240 -28.21 5.71 -0.59
CA ARG A 240 -28.40 4.87 -1.78
C ARG A 240 -29.17 3.58 -1.47
N ARG A 241 -28.91 2.92 -0.33
CA ARG A 241 -29.75 1.79 0.09
C ARG A 241 -31.21 2.20 0.24
N LYS A 242 -31.49 3.37 0.83
CA LYS A 242 -32.86 3.89 0.94
C LYS A 242 -33.47 4.26 -0.42
N GLU A 243 -32.73 4.81 -1.37
CA GLU A 243 -33.23 5.01 -2.74
C GLU A 243 -33.51 3.69 -3.46
N VAL A 244 -32.72 2.63 -3.19
CA VAL A 244 -33.02 1.27 -3.65
C VAL A 244 -34.29 0.74 -2.97
N THR A 245 -34.48 0.98 -1.66
CA THR A 245 -35.68 0.57 -0.89
C THR A 245 -36.93 1.39 -1.23
N VAL A 246 -36.81 2.65 -1.64
CA VAL A 246 -37.93 3.52 -2.06
C VAL A 246 -38.27 3.31 -3.54
N ALA A 247 -37.30 2.96 -4.39
CA ALA A 247 -37.56 2.43 -5.73
C ALA A 247 -38.17 1.02 -5.71
N GLU A 248 -37.91 0.23 -4.65
CA GLU A 248 -38.64 -0.99 -4.29
C GLU A 248 -40.08 -0.75 -3.82
N GLY A 249 -40.47 0.52 -3.59
CA GLY A 249 -41.80 0.89 -3.11
C GLY A 249 -42.90 0.93 -4.17
N TYR A 250 -42.60 0.73 -5.46
CA TYR A 250 -43.63 0.59 -6.50
C TYR A 250 -43.15 -0.22 -7.72
N ALA A 251 -43.02 -1.54 -7.54
CA ALA A 251 -43.19 -2.54 -8.60
C ALA A 251 -43.71 -3.84 -7.93
N PRO A 252 -44.67 -4.55 -8.56
CA PRO A 252 -45.66 -5.36 -7.86
C PRO A 252 -45.04 -6.53 -7.11
N GLN A 253 -45.62 -6.87 -5.96
CA GLN A 253 -45.35 -8.13 -5.24
C GLN A 253 -45.47 -9.29 -6.22
N THR A 254 -44.32 -9.78 -6.70
CA THR A 254 -44.27 -11.00 -7.50
C THR A 254 -43.62 -12.02 -6.61
N GLN A 255 -44.47 -12.88 -6.05
CA GLN A 255 -44.11 -14.18 -5.49
C GLN A 255 -42.86 -14.73 -6.18
N GLN A 256 -41.91 -15.20 -5.38
CA GLN A 256 -40.86 -16.10 -5.81
C GLN A 256 -41.52 -17.38 -6.35
N ARG A 257 -41.99 -17.31 -7.60
CA ARG A 257 -42.35 -18.47 -8.39
C ARG A 257 -41.03 -19.09 -8.81
N ASP A 258 -40.89 -20.40 -8.65
CA ASP A 258 -39.86 -21.16 -9.35
C ASP A 258 -39.98 -20.88 -10.86
N VAL A 259 -39.24 -19.89 -11.36
CA VAL A 259 -39.26 -19.55 -12.78
C VAL A 259 -38.36 -20.55 -13.48
N PHE A 260 -38.99 -21.53 -14.11
CA PHE A 260 -38.31 -22.57 -14.88
C PHE A 260 -37.27 -21.96 -15.84
N SER A 261 -36.03 -22.41 -15.71
CA SER A 261 -34.89 -21.94 -16.50
C SER A 261 -34.10 -23.12 -17.07
N LEU A 262 -33.43 -22.92 -18.20
CA LEU A 262 -32.61 -23.94 -18.84
C LEU A 262 -31.20 -23.43 -19.08
N GLU A 263 -30.22 -24.24 -18.71
CA GLU A 263 -28.82 -23.98 -19.02
C GLU A 263 -28.43 -24.60 -20.37
N LEU A 264 -27.95 -23.78 -21.30
CA LEU A 264 -27.68 -24.16 -22.68
C LEU A 264 -26.24 -23.79 -23.08
N PRO A 265 -25.48 -24.70 -23.74
CA PRO A 265 -24.19 -24.37 -24.32
C PRO A 265 -24.31 -23.37 -25.47
N VAL A 266 -23.38 -22.42 -25.50
CA VAL A 266 -23.35 -21.34 -26.48
C VAL A 266 -22.59 -21.77 -27.74
N HIS A 267 -23.23 -21.60 -28.90
CA HIS A 267 -22.60 -21.77 -30.20
C HIS A 267 -22.57 -20.45 -30.97
N LYS A 268 -21.57 -20.32 -31.86
CA LYS A 268 -21.40 -19.12 -32.69
C LYS A 268 -22.61 -18.92 -33.61
N ALA A 269 -23.16 -17.70 -33.63
CA ALA A 269 -24.19 -17.33 -34.60
C ALA A 269 -23.68 -17.37 -36.05
N ARG A 270 -24.61 -17.54 -37.01
CA ARG A 270 -24.31 -17.50 -38.44
C ARG A 270 -24.09 -16.06 -38.92
N ARG A 271 -23.47 -15.91 -40.10
CA ARG A 271 -23.26 -14.59 -40.73
C ARG A 271 -24.58 -13.83 -40.88
N ASP A 272 -25.67 -14.52 -41.17
CA ASP A 272 -27.00 -13.92 -41.34
C ASP A 272 -27.63 -13.37 -40.05
N ASP A 273 -27.07 -13.73 -38.89
CA ASP A 273 -27.57 -13.30 -37.57
C ASP A 273 -26.74 -12.17 -36.95
N ILE A 274 -25.75 -11.65 -37.69
CA ILE A 274 -24.94 -10.52 -37.27
C ILE A 274 -25.84 -9.28 -37.13
N GLY A 275 -25.73 -8.58 -35.99
CA GLY A 275 -26.44 -7.32 -35.72
C GLY A 275 -27.91 -7.46 -35.29
N LYS A 276 -28.52 -8.65 -35.37
CA LYS A 276 -29.96 -8.84 -35.11
C LYS A 276 -30.36 -8.91 -33.63
N ASN A 277 -29.40 -8.97 -32.70
CA ASN A 277 -29.62 -9.08 -31.25
C ASN A 277 -30.68 -10.14 -30.86
N ILE A 278 -30.63 -11.30 -31.52
CA ILE A 278 -31.49 -12.47 -31.27
C ILE A 278 -30.67 -13.65 -30.76
N ILE A 279 -31.35 -14.56 -30.06
CA ILE A 279 -30.83 -15.91 -29.80
C ILE A 279 -31.69 -16.93 -30.53
N ARG A 280 -31.05 -18.01 -31.02
CA ARG A 280 -31.78 -19.11 -31.67
C ARG A 280 -31.93 -20.30 -30.74
N LEU A 281 -33.16 -20.78 -30.59
CA LEU A 281 -33.54 -21.94 -29.77
C LEU A 281 -34.37 -22.93 -30.59
N ASP A 282 -34.16 -24.22 -30.39
CA ASP A 282 -34.92 -25.26 -31.08
C ASP A 282 -36.34 -25.39 -30.50
N LYS A 283 -37.22 -26.10 -31.22
CA LYS A 283 -38.63 -26.23 -30.84
C LYS A 283 -38.79 -26.82 -29.43
N LYS A 284 -38.07 -27.91 -29.11
CA LYS A 284 -38.14 -28.57 -27.81
C LYS A 284 -37.67 -27.67 -26.66
N THR A 285 -36.59 -26.91 -26.84
CA THR A 285 -36.09 -25.99 -25.79
C THR A 285 -37.06 -24.84 -25.56
N ARG A 286 -37.66 -24.29 -26.62
CA ARG A 286 -38.67 -23.24 -26.51
C ARG A 286 -39.95 -23.70 -25.83
N GLU A 287 -40.42 -24.90 -26.15
CA GLU A 287 -41.58 -25.53 -25.49
C GLU A 287 -41.33 -25.74 -24.01
N LYS A 288 -40.15 -26.26 -23.63
CA LYS A 288 -39.76 -26.41 -22.23
C LYS A 288 -39.72 -25.07 -21.48
N LEU A 289 -39.20 -24.01 -22.11
CA LEU A 289 -39.17 -22.66 -21.53
C LEU A 289 -40.53 -21.94 -21.58
N GLY A 290 -41.53 -22.50 -22.25
CA GLY A 290 -42.85 -21.87 -22.42
C GLY A 290 -42.83 -20.59 -23.28
N VAL A 291 -41.91 -20.49 -24.26
CA VAL A 291 -41.73 -19.31 -25.14
C VAL A 291 -41.99 -19.63 -26.62
N LYS A 292 -42.48 -18.66 -27.38
CA LYS A 292 -42.73 -18.74 -28.82
C LYS A 292 -41.66 -17.99 -29.63
N LYS A 293 -41.71 -18.14 -30.96
CA LYS A 293 -40.88 -17.31 -31.87
C LYS A 293 -41.24 -15.85 -31.65
N GLY A 294 -40.24 -15.03 -31.35
CA GLY A 294 -40.39 -13.59 -31.19
C GLY A 294 -40.60 -13.13 -29.75
N ASP A 295 -40.78 -14.05 -28.81
CA ASP A 295 -40.85 -13.72 -27.39
C ASP A 295 -39.48 -13.24 -26.87
N GLN A 296 -39.51 -12.48 -25.79
CA GLN A 296 -38.31 -12.05 -25.09
C GLN A 296 -37.97 -13.04 -23.97
N VAL A 297 -36.68 -13.28 -23.80
CA VAL A 297 -36.12 -14.12 -22.73
C VAL A 297 -34.99 -13.38 -22.04
N TYR A 298 -34.83 -13.66 -20.76
CA TYR A 298 -33.61 -13.33 -20.04
C TYR A 298 -32.54 -14.35 -20.39
N VAL A 299 -31.33 -13.85 -20.64
CA VAL A 299 -30.13 -14.66 -20.85
C VAL A 299 -29.10 -14.21 -19.82
N GLN A 300 -28.68 -15.14 -18.97
CA GLN A 300 -27.78 -14.92 -17.85
C GLN A 300 -26.44 -15.61 -18.08
N GLY A 301 -25.37 -14.84 -17.93
CA GLY A 301 -23.99 -15.31 -17.75
C GLY A 301 -23.38 -14.63 -16.54
N GLU A 302 -22.25 -13.93 -16.72
CA GLU A 302 -21.75 -12.98 -15.71
C GLU A 302 -22.73 -11.82 -15.51
N THR A 303 -23.36 -11.37 -16.60
CA THR A 303 -24.37 -10.30 -16.60
C THR A 303 -25.68 -10.79 -17.23
N GLN A 304 -26.80 -10.18 -16.83
CA GLN A 304 -28.12 -10.50 -17.37
C GLN A 304 -28.49 -9.57 -18.52
N ILE A 305 -29.03 -10.11 -19.61
CA ILE A 305 -29.64 -9.31 -20.68
C ILE A 305 -31.02 -9.84 -21.06
N ILE A 306 -31.82 -9.00 -21.74
CA ILE A 306 -33.07 -9.41 -22.41
C ILE A 306 -32.84 -9.45 -23.91
N THR A 307 -33.27 -10.52 -24.58
CA THR A 307 -33.13 -10.69 -26.04
C THR A 307 -34.30 -11.47 -26.62
N LYS A 308 -34.46 -11.41 -27.94
CA LYS A 308 -35.59 -12.00 -28.67
C LYS A 308 -35.27 -13.40 -29.18
N VAL A 309 -36.23 -14.32 -29.06
CA VAL A 309 -36.08 -15.72 -29.49
C VAL A 309 -36.40 -15.88 -30.98
N ALA A 310 -35.47 -16.47 -31.71
CA ALA A 310 -35.61 -16.90 -33.10
C ALA A 310 -35.58 -18.44 -33.20
N PRO A 311 -36.16 -19.05 -34.25
CA PRO A 311 -36.11 -20.49 -34.44
C PRO A 311 -34.67 -20.94 -34.73
N ALA A 312 -34.25 -22.08 -34.18
CA ALA A 312 -33.01 -22.75 -34.56
C ALA A 312 -32.96 -23.10 -36.06
N HIS A 313 -31.74 -23.23 -36.60
CA HIS A 313 -31.56 -23.81 -37.93
C HIS A 313 -31.92 -25.30 -37.91
N ARG A 314 -32.26 -25.88 -39.06
CA ARG A 314 -32.75 -27.28 -39.16
C ARG A 314 -31.77 -28.28 -38.54
N GLU A 315 -30.48 -28.04 -38.75
CA GLU A 315 -29.34 -28.79 -38.26
C GLU A 315 -29.05 -28.62 -36.76
N ASP A 316 -29.64 -27.63 -36.09
CA ASP A 316 -29.48 -27.39 -34.65
C ASP A 316 -30.65 -27.94 -33.83
N ILE A 317 -31.69 -28.47 -34.50
CA ILE A 317 -32.88 -29.04 -33.84
C ILE A 317 -32.45 -30.26 -33.00
N GLY A 318 -32.91 -30.32 -31.75
CA GLY A 318 -32.65 -31.43 -30.83
C GLY A 318 -31.31 -31.33 -30.08
N LYS A 319 -30.40 -30.43 -30.49
CA LYS A 319 -29.06 -30.33 -29.90
C LYS A 319 -29.02 -29.56 -28.56
N ARG A 320 -30.13 -28.93 -28.16
CA ARG A 320 -30.24 -28.12 -26.93
C ARG A 320 -29.11 -27.07 -26.79
N ILE A 321 -28.76 -26.43 -27.90
CA ILE A 321 -27.77 -25.35 -27.94
C ILE A 321 -28.46 -24.00 -28.14
N VAL A 322 -27.76 -22.92 -27.79
CA VAL A 322 -28.17 -21.56 -28.13
C VAL A 322 -27.14 -20.90 -29.03
N ARG A 323 -27.58 -20.37 -30.17
CA ARG A 323 -26.70 -19.55 -31.01
C ARG A 323 -26.82 -18.08 -30.66
N MET A 324 -25.68 -17.45 -30.40
CA MET A 324 -25.58 -16.01 -30.14
C MET A 324 -24.35 -15.39 -30.81
N ASN A 325 -24.50 -14.13 -31.21
CA ASN A 325 -23.43 -13.40 -31.90
C ASN A 325 -22.38 -12.87 -30.91
N LYS A 326 -21.25 -12.39 -31.43
CA LYS A 326 -20.13 -11.90 -30.61
C LYS A 326 -20.56 -10.79 -29.64
N ARG A 327 -21.32 -9.79 -30.12
CA ARG A 327 -21.81 -8.67 -29.31
C ARG A 327 -22.70 -9.10 -28.15
N LEU A 328 -23.62 -10.05 -28.37
CA LEU A 328 -24.45 -10.59 -27.30
C LEU A 328 -23.59 -11.34 -26.26
N ARG A 329 -22.65 -12.18 -26.70
CA ARG A 329 -21.75 -12.89 -25.78
C ARG A 329 -20.92 -11.94 -24.90
N GLU A 330 -20.39 -10.87 -25.49
CA GLU A 330 -19.64 -9.85 -24.75
C GLU A 330 -20.54 -9.12 -23.74
N LYS A 331 -21.78 -8.82 -24.12
CA LYS A 331 -22.75 -8.19 -23.20
C LYS A 331 -23.17 -9.09 -22.05
N VAL A 332 -23.19 -10.41 -22.24
CA VAL A 332 -23.52 -11.42 -21.22
C VAL A 332 -22.27 -11.85 -20.42
N GLY A 333 -21.07 -11.52 -20.91
CA GLY A 333 -19.79 -11.87 -20.29
C GLY A 333 -19.47 -13.36 -20.38
N ILE A 334 -19.57 -13.98 -21.57
CA ILE A 334 -19.34 -15.43 -21.73
C ILE A 334 -18.32 -15.76 -22.83
N PRO A 335 -17.38 -16.71 -22.58
CA PRO A 335 -16.39 -17.15 -23.56
C PRO A 335 -17.02 -17.95 -24.73
N PRO A 336 -16.29 -18.18 -25.84
CA PRO A 336 -16.86 -18.80 -27.03
C PRO A 336 -17.47 -20.19 -26.88
N SER A 337 -17.04 -20.95 -25.87
CA SER A 337 -17.50 -22.30 -25.52
C SER A 337 -18.26 -22.35 -24.18
N GLY A 338 -18.70 -21.21 -23.65
CA GLY A 338 -19.40 -21.14 -22.37
C GLY A 338 -20.88 -21.57 -22.43
N ARG A 339 -21.57 -21.46 -21.31
CA ARG A 339 -22.98 -21.83 -21.14
C ARG A 339 -23.78 -20.64 -20.59
N VAL A 340 -25.05 -20.53 -20.97
CA VAL A 340 -25.97 -19.50 -20.46
C VAL A 340 -27.17 -20.14 -19.80
N THR A 341 -27.73 -19.46 -18.81
CA THR A 341 -29.07 -19.77 -18.30
C THR A 341 -30.09 -18.90 -19.00
N VAL A 342 -31.10 -19.53 -19.60
CA VAL A 342 -32.20 -18.85 -20.31
C VAL A 342 -33.49 -19.05 -19.52
N ARG A 343 -34.22 -17.96 -19.28
CA ARG A 343 -35.55 -17.98 -18.65
C ARG A 343 -36.52 -17.08 -19.38
N LYS A 344 -37.81 -17.41 -19.32
CA LYS A 344 -38.88 -16.58 -19.87
C LYS A 344 -38.93 -15.23 -19.14
N VAL A 345 -39.16 -14.15 -19.89
CA VAL A 345 -39.58 -12.87 -19.30
C VAL A 345 -41.05 -13.02 -18.95
N ASN A 346 -41.39 -12.88 -17.67
CA ASN A 346 -42.78 -13.00 -17.20
C ASN A 346 -43.68 -11.90 -17.77
#